data_AF-A0AAE3W1X0-F1
#
_entry.id   AF-A0AAE3W1X0-F1
#
_cell.length_a   1.000
_cell.length_b   1.000
_cell.length_c   1.000
_cell.angle_alpha   90.00
_cell.angle_beta   90.00
_cell.angle_gamma   90.00
#
_symmetry.space_group_name_H-M   'P 1'
#
loop_
_entity.id
_entity.type
_entity.pdbx_description
1 polymer ?
#
loop_
_entity_poly.entity_id
_entity_poly.type
_entity_poly.pdbx_seq_one_letter_code
_entity_poly.pdbx_strand_id
1 'polypeptide(L)'
;MEPGAAVQCGDVLALAEGDYKFGAGGLTLLVDDVMHVQRLPDGLWVFVRGVRLDDVGNPRDPRQVLVRMAAIPAAIRHPSGCP
;
A
#
# COMPACT_ATOMS: atom_id res chain seq x y z
N MET A 1 -10.86 19.91 -5.71
CA MET A 1 -10.75 18.53 -6.22
C MET A 1 -9.28 18.19 -6.15
N GLU A 2 -8.85 17.61 -5.03
CA GLU A 2 -7.44 17.29 -4.80
C GLU A 2 -7.26 15.81 -5.18
N PRO A 3 -6.50 15.49 -6.25
CA PRO A 3 -6.20 14.11 -6.60
C PRO A 3 -5.08 13.62 -5.68
N GLY A 4 -5.34 13.54 -4.38
CA GLY A 4 -4.48 12.80 -3.47
C GLY A 4 -4.81 11.34 -3.67
N ALA A 5 -4.08 10.65 -4.56
CA ALA A 5 -4.28 9.25 -4.93
C ALA A 5 -4.69 8.41 -3.71
N ALA A 6 -5.99 8.22 -3.54
CA ALA A 6 -6.54 7.42 -2.47
C ALA A 6 -6.31 5.99 -2.91
N VAL A 7 -5.46 5.27 -2.18
CA VAL A 7 -5.30 3.82 -2.37
C VAL A 7 -6.68 3.16 -2.45
N GLN A 8 -6.89 2.30 -3.45
CA GLN A 8 -8.14 1.59 -3.67
C GLN A 8 -7.93 0.08 -3.56
N CYS A 9 -9.02 -0.65 -3.33
CA CYS A 9 -9.01 -2.11 -3.44
C CYS A 9 -8.64 -2.51 -4.88
N GLY A 10 -7.71 -3.46 -5.03
CA GLY A 10 -7.16 -3.89 -6.31
C GLY A 10 -5.87 -3.18 -6.73
N ASP A 11 -5.49 -2.08 -6.06
CA ASP A 11 -4.17 -1.47 -6.29
C ASP A 11 -3.04 -2.35 -5.78
N VAL A 12 -1.89 -2.30 -6.45
CA VAL A 12 -0.67 -2.93 -5.97
C VAL A 12 0.25 -1.85 -5.40
N LEU A 13 0.54 -1.91 -4.10
CA LEU A 13 1.48 -1.02 -3.45
C LEU A 13 2.87 -1.65 -3.43
N ALA A 14 3.86 -0.98 -4.01
CA ALA A 14 5.28 -1.32 -3.87
C ALA A 14 5.94 -0.36 -2.87
N LEU A 15 6.15 -0.84 -1.65
CA LEU A 15 6.57 -0.04 -0.50
C LEU A 15 8.01 -0.34 -0.12
N ALA A 16 8.82 0.69 0.10
CA ALA A 16 10.13 0.54 0.73
C ALA A 16 9.97 0.41 2.25
N GLU A 17 10.96 -0.20 2.93
CA GLU A 17 10.92 -0.44 4.38
C GLU A 17 10.61 0.82 5.22
N GLY A 18 11.01 2.01 4.75
CA GLY A 18 10.72 3.29 5.42
C GLY A 18 9.30 3.84 5.22
N ASP A 19 8.55 3.32 4.25
CA ASP A 19 7.24 3.83 3.85
C ASP A 19 6.08 3.05 4.48
N TYR A 20 6.37 1.98 5.21
CA TYR A 20 5.38 1.21 5.95
C TYR A 20 5.88 0.79 7.34
N LYS A 21 4.95 0.46 8.24
CA LYS A 21 5.26 -0.05 9.58
C LYS A 21 4.93 -1.53 9.70
N PHE A 22 5.59 -2.19 10.64
CA PHE A 22 5.41 -3.61 10.99
C PHE A 22 5.88 -4.61 9.93
N GLY A 23 6.95 -4.28 9.22
CA GLY A 23 7.72 -5.27 8.46
C GLY A 23 9.15 -4.83 8.20
N ALA A 24 9.86 -5.68 7.47
CA ALA A 24 11.25 -5.51 7.09
C ALA A 24 11.39 -5.89 5.61
N GLY A 25 12.21 -5.13 4.88
CA GLY A 25 12.41 -5.24 3.44
C GLY A 25 11.35 -4.54 2.60
N GLY A 26 11.54 -4.54 1.28
CA GLY A 26 10.53 -4.09 0.33
C GLY A 26 9.28 -4.97 0.39
N LEU A 27 8.11 -4.35 0.30
CA LEU A 27 6.81 -5.02 0.36
C LEU A 27 5.99 -4.68 -0.88
N THR A 28 5.64 -5.69 -1.65
CA THR A 28 4.60 -5.60 -2.68
C THR A 28 3.30 -6.13 -2.08
N LEU A 29 2.26 -5.31 -2.01
CA LEU A 29 0.98 -5.64 -1.42
C LEU A 29 -0.16 -5.36 -2.40
N LEU A 30 -0.94 -6.38 -2.76
CA LEU A 30 -2.21 -6.19 -3.43
C LEU A 30 -3.26 -5.80 -2.39
N VAL A 31 -3.82 -4.61 -2.51
CA VAL A 31 -4.79 -4.06 -1.56
C VAL A 31 -6.12 -4.79 -1.72
N ASP A 32 -6.59 -5.37 -0.62
CA ASP A 32 -7.90 -6.02 -0.52
C ASP A 32 -8.91 -5.07 0.13
N ASP A 33 -8.49 -4.36 1.18
CA ASP A 33 -9.34 -3.46 1.95
C ASP A 33 -8.53 -2.29 2.53
N VAL A 34 -9.15 -1.10 2.55
CA VAL A 34 -8.58 0.13 3.10
C VAL A 34 -9.36 0.51 4.34
N MET A 35 -8.77 0.33 5.52
CA MET A 35 -9.53 0.37 6.77
C MET A 35 -9.74 1.79 7.30
N HIS A 36 -8.68 2.43 7.77
CA HIS A 36 -8.78 3.76 8.37
C HIS A 36 -7.47 4.53 8.24
N VAL A 37 -7.59 5.86 8.24
CA VAL A 37 -6.45 6.77 8.30
C VAL A 37 -6.23 7.19 9.75
N GLN A 38 -4.99 7.16 10.19
CA GLN A 38 -4.56 7.69 11.47
C GLN A 38 -3.42 8.69 11.31
N ARG A 39 -3.38 9.68 12.21
CA ARG A 39 -2.29 10.66 12.26
C ARG A 39 -1.28 10.24 13.31
N LEU A 40 -0.05 10.00 12.86
CA LEU A 40 1.11 9.75 13.71
C LEU A 40 1.99 11.01 13.79
N PRO A 41 2.96 11.09 14.72
CA PRO A 41 3.86 12.25 14.83
C PRO A 41 4.59 12.59 13.52
N ASP A 42 4.88 11.58 12.71
CA ASP A 42 5.57 11.68 11.42
C ASP A 42 4.64 11.99 10.22
N GLY A 43 3.34 12.16 10.42
CA GLY A 43 2.38 12.49 9.36
C GLY A 43 1.17 11.56 9.30
N LEU A 44 0.49 11.51 8.16
CA LEU A 44 -0.70 10.69 7.95
C LEU A 44 -0.33 9.29 7.47
N TRP A 45 -0.99 8.30 8.05
CA TRP A 45 -0.80 6.88 7.77
C TRP A 45 -2.15 6.22 7.55
N VAL A 46 -2.21 5.30 6.59
CA VAL A 46 -3.42 4.51 6.30
C VAL A 46 -3.16 3.06 6.67
N PHE A 47 -4.14 2.45 7.33
CA PHE A 47 -4.14 1.04 7.62
C PHE A 47 -4.76 0.30 6.43
N VAL A 48 -3.96 -0.50 5.75
CA VAL A 48 -4.40 -1.29 4.60
C VAL A 48 -4.26 -2.76 4.90
N ARG A 49 -5.23 -3.53 4.41
CA ARG A 49 -5.20 -4.98 4.39
C ARG A 49 -5.06 -5.42 2.95
N GLY A 50 -4.22 -6.41 2.72
CA GLY A 50 -3.98 -6.92 1.40
C GLY A 50 -3.33 -8.28 1.43
N VAL A 51 -2.88 -8.73 0.27
CA VAL A 51 -2.10 -9.95 0.13
C VAL A 51 -0.71 -9.58 -0.35
N ARG A 52 0.31 -10.05 0.36
CA ARG A 52 1.70 -9.88 -0.05
C ARG A 52 1.93 -10.63 -1.35
N LEU A 53 2.49 -9.95 -2.33
CA LEU A 53 2.96 -10.54 -3.58
C LEU A 53 4.45 -10.87 -3.46
N ASP A 54 4.87 -11.99 -4.06
CA ASP A 54 6.29 -12.27 -4.27
C ASP A 54 6.86 -11.50 -5.49
N ASP A 55 8.15 -11.68 -5.78
CA ASP A 55 8.84 -10.98 -6.88
C ASP A 55 8.23 -11.29 -8.27
N VAL A 56 7.62 -12.47 -8.42
CA VAL A 56 6.90 -12.93 -9.62
C VAL A 56 5.44 -12.46 -9.62
N GLY A 57 4.98 -11.82 -8.53
CA GLY A 57 3.63 -11.27 -8.42
C GLY A 57 2.56 -12.26 -7.93
N ASN A 58 2.93 -13.44 -7.42
CA ASN A 58 1.93 -14.37 -6.89
C ASN A 58 1.53 -13.99 -5.46
N PRO A 59 0.24 -14.12 -5.12
CA PRO A 59 -0.22 -13.95 -3.75
C PRO A 59 0.41 -15.00 -2.83
N ARG A 60 1.02 -14.54 -1.73
CA ARG A 60 1.66 -15.40 -0.73
C ARG A 60 0.86 -15.50 0.55
N ASP A 61 0.69 -14.38 1.24
CA ASP A 61 0.15 -14.33 2.59
C ASP A 61 -0.68 -13.04 2.78
N PRO A 62 -1.87 -13.13 3.39
CA PRO A 62 -2.65 -11.95 3.76
C PRO A 62 -1.91 -11.15 4.84
N ARG A 63 -1.70 -9.86 4.60
CA ARG A 63 -0.97 -8.99 5.50
C ARG A 63 -1.69 -7.66 5.71
N GLN A 64 -1.60 -7.18 6.94
CA GLN A 64 -2.06 -5.86 7.34
C GLN A 64 -0.85 -4.98 7.65
N VAL A 65 -0.81 -3.79 7.06
CA VAL A 65 0.30 -2.84 7.25
C VAL A 65 -0.20 -1.41 7.32
N LEU A 66 0.57 -0.58 8.01
CA LEU A 66 0.39 0.86 8.06
C LEU A 66 1.30 1.49 7.02
N VAL A 67 0.71 2.22 6.08
CA VAL A 67 1.41 2.83 4.96
C VAL A 67 1.39 4.34 5.10
N ARG A 68 2.52 4.99 4.87
CA ARG A 68 2.62 6.45 4.91
C ARG A 68 1.88 7.05 3.72
N MET A 69 0.90 7.91 3.97
CA MET A 69 0.09 8.48 2.88
C MET A 69 0.90 9.30 1.87
N ALA A 70 1.97 9.96 2.33
CA ALA A 70 2.87 10.71 1.46
C ALA A 70 3.64 9.82 0.46
N ALA A 71 3.82 8.52 0.76
CA ALA A 71 4.52 7.58 -0.11
C ALA A 71 3.57 6.89 -1.11
N ILE A 72 2.27 6.87 -0.84
CA ILE A 72 1.25 6.19 -1.66
C ILE A 72 1.32 6.59 -3.14
N PRO A 73 1.40 7.89 -3.51
CA PRO A 73 1.41 8.28 -4.93
C PRO A 73 2.59 7.70 -5.73
N ALA A 74 3.73 7.48 -5.08
CA ALA A 74 4.90 6.87 -5.69
C ALA A 74 4.91 5.33 -5.58
N ALA A 75 4.15 4.78 -4.63
CA ALA A 75 4.08 3.34 -4.36
C ALA A 75 2.97 2.62 -5.13
N ILE A 76 1.89 3.32 -5.49
CA ILE A 76 0.78 2.76 -6.26
C ILE A 76 1.29 2.34 -7.64
N ARG A 77 1.08 1.07 -7.94
CA ARG A 77 1.14 0.50 -9.27
C ARG A 77 -0.29 0.11 -9.62
N HIS A 78 -0.88 0.86 -10.54
CA HIS A 78 -2.08 0.38 -11.18
C HIS A 78 -1.68 -0.84 -12.02
N PRO A 79 -2.34 -2.01 -11.86
CA PRO A 79 -2.24 -3.02 -12.89
C PRO A 79 -2.70 -2.34 -14.16
N SER A 80 -1.82 -2.26 -15.16
CA SER A 80 -2.09 -1.61 -16.44
C SER A 80 -3.23 -2.34 -17.15
N GLY A 81 -4.47 -2.12 -16.72
CA GLY A 81 -5.65 -2.34 -17.50
C GLY A 81 -5.71 -1.21 -18.50
N CYS A 82 -5.38 -1.52 -19.75
CA CYS A 82 -5.62 -0.68 -20.92
C CYS A 82 -7.03 -0.05 -20.87
N PRO A 83 -7.22 1.20 -21.36
CA PRO A 83 -8.56 1.75 -21.59
C PRO A 83 -9.38 0.92 -22.59
#